data_AF-A0A2H0V495-F1
#
_entry.id   AF-A0A2H0V495-F1
#
_cell.length_a   1.000
_cell.length_b   1.000
_cell.length_c   1.000
_cell.angle_alpha   90.00
_cell.angle_beta   90.00
_cell.angle_gamma   90.00
#
_symmetry.space_group_name_H-M   'P 1'
#
loop_
_entity.id
_entity.type
_entity.pdbx_description
1 polymer ?
#
loop_
_entity_poly.entity_id
_entity_poly.type
_entity_poly.pdbx_seq_one_letter_code
_entity_poly.pdbx_strand_id
1 'polypeptide(L)'
;MITYKYSFVEDFRWSYRTIKNLKWLKSKKLIIFYPNVFRMIFLWIKKPKTDFQVDMNITCYWIHAGTWGAYTPPDKIFICPWEIDKTGGLERVIKHEVTHLKLSDKTESLTHDEKEAYVNRHSSI
;
A
#
# COMPACT_ATOMS: atom_id res chain seq x y z
N MET A 1 -11.27 -12.68 -0.15
CA MET A 1 -10.69 -12.72 1.21
C MET A 1 -9.34 -12.02 1.23
N ILE A 2 -9.06 -11.15 2.21
CA ILE A 2 -7.73 -10.55 2.40
C ILE A 2 -6.92 -11.41 3.37
N THR A 3 -5.72 -11.83 2.96
CA THR A 3 -4.75 -12.50 3.83
C THR A 3 -3.66 -11.53 4.24
N TYR A 4 -3.64 -11.17 5.54
CA TYR A 4 -2.62 -10.29 6.10
C TYR A 4 -1.35 -11.07 6.44
N LYS A 5 -0.20 -10.63 5.90
CA LYS A 5 1.10 -11.27 6.13
C LYS A 5 2.17 -10.22 6.42
N TYR A 6 3.15 -10.63 7.22
CA TYR A 6 4.43 -9.96 7.28
C TYR A 6 5.47 -10.86 6.64
N SER A 7 6.35 -10.29 5.80
CA SER A 7 7.44 -11.01 5.13
C SER A 7 8.67 -10.14 5.10
N PHE A 8 9.75 -10.59 5.74
CA PHE A 8 11.03 -9.88 5.74
C PHE A 8 11.55 -9.64 4.31
N VAL A 9 11.36 -10.60 3.41
CA VAL A 9 11.81 -10.50 2.02
C VAL A 9 11.07 -9.39 1.28
N GLU A 10 9.73 -9.36 1.38
CA GLU A 10 8.91 -8.34 0.71
C GLU A 10 9.14 -6.96 1.34
N ASP A 11 9.28 -6.89 2.66
CA ASP A 11 9.52 -5.64 3.38
C ASP A 11 10.89 -5.03 3.04
N PHE A 12 11.94 -5.85 2.98
CA PHE A 12 13.27 -5.40 2.55
C PHE A 12 13.30 -4.99 1.08
N ARG A 13 12.68 -5.78 0.20
CA ARG A 13 12.54 -5.46 -1.23
C ARG A 13 11.83 -4.13 -1.42
N TRP A 14 10.77 -3.89 -0.64
CA TRP A 14 10.01 -2.65 -0.71
C TRP A 14 10.76 -1.45 -0.16
N SER A 15 11.53 -1.65 0.91
CA SER A 15 12.43 -0.63 1.47
C SER A 15 13.48 -0.20 0.44
N TYR A 16 14.10 -1.15 -0.26
CA TYR A 16 15.02 -0.86 -1.34
C TYR A 16 14.34 -0.11 -2.50
N ARG A 17 13.14 -0.54 -2.91
CA ARG A 17 12.35 0.15 -3.94
C ARG A 17 12.03 1.60 -3.54
N THR A 18 11.73 1.84 -2.27
CA THR A 18 11.45 3.18 -1.73
C THR A 18 12.66 4.09 -1.85
N ILE A 19 13.84 3.60 -1.46
CA ILE A 19 15.11 4.34 -1.59
C ILE A 19 15.40 4.64 -3.07
N LYS A 20 15.30 3.62 -3.94
CA LYS A 20 15.57 3.76 -5.38
C LYS A 20 14.67 4.81 -6.05
N ASN A 21 13.41 4.90 -5.63
CA ASN A 21 12.41 5.81 -6.21
C ASN A 21 12.23 7.11 -5.43
N LEU A 22 13.11 7.42 -4.46
CA LEU A 22 12.91 8.54 -3.54
C LEU A 22 12.70 9.88 -4.24
N LYS A 23 13.47 10.17 -5.30
CA LYS A 23 13.33 11.41 -6.08
C LYS A 23 11.96 11.52 -6.74
N TRP A 24 11.46 10.42 -7.30
CA TRP A 24 10.15 10.36 -7.95
C TRP A 24 9.01 10.46 -6.92
N LEU A 25 9.11 9.78 -5.78
CA LEU A 25 8.13 9.88 -4.69
C LEU A 25 8.02 11.33 -4.17
N LYS A 26 9.16 12.01 -4.02
CA LYS A 26 9.20 13.42 -3.62
C LYS A 26 8.59 14.35 -4.67
N SER A 27 8.84 14.12 -5.96
CA SER A 27 8.25 14.95 -7.02
C SER A 27 6.73 14.80 -7.10
N LYS A 28 6.19 13.64 -6.69
CA LYS A 28 4.75 13.39 -6.54
C LYS A 28 4.15 13.89 -5.22
N LYS A 29 4.94 14.56 -4.37
CA LYS A 29 4.50 15.08 -3.05
C LYS A 29 3.86 14.02 -2.14
N LEU A 30 4.26 12.76 -2.30
CA LEU A 30 3.77 11.66 -1.47
C LEU A 30 4.44 11.69 -0.10
N ILE A 31 3.74 11.21 0.92
CA ILE A 31 4.33 10.96 2.24
C ILE A 31 5.26 9.75 2.15
N ILE A 32 6.45 9.88 2.73
CA ILE A 32 7.50 8.87 2.66
C ILE A 32 7.90 8.47 4.08
N PHE A 33 7.67 7.21 4.41
CA PHE A 33 8.19 6.54 5.58
C PHE A 33 9.54 5.92 5.23
N TYR A 34 10.62 6.49 5.77
CA TYR A 34 11.96 5.96 5.54
C TYR A 34 12.16 4.62 6.26
N PRO A 35 13.04 3.74 5.72
CA PRO A 35 13.42 2.51 6.38
C PRO A 35 13.90 2.74 7.82
N ASN A 36 13.42 1.87 8.70
CA ASN A 36 13.63 1.98 10.14
C ASN A 36 13.48 0.58 10.76
N VAL A 37 14.56 0.08 11.35
CA VAL A 37 14.63 -1.27 11.91
C VAL A 37 13.64 -1.47 13.07
N PHE A 38 13.38 -0.45 13.89
CA PHE A 38 12.41 -0.56 14.97
C PHE A 38 10.98 -0.74 14.46
N ARG A 39 10.62 -0.03 13.37
CA ARG A 39 9.34 -0.20 12.68
C ARG A 39 9.21 -1.60 12.08
N MET A 40 10.28 -2.13 11.51
CA MET A 40 10.34 -3.49 10.98
C MET A 40 10.09 -4.54 12.09
N ILE A 41 10.81 -4.43 13.21
CA ILE A 41 10.64 -5.31 14.38
C ILE A 41 9.22 -5.22 14.92
N PHE A 42 8.67 -4.00 15.00
CA PHE A 42 7.29 -3.81 15.45
C PHE A 42 6.30 -4.59 14.57
N LEU A 43 6.41 -4.52 13.25
CA LEU A 43 5.49 -5.24 12.35
C LEU A 43 5.65 -6.77 12.42
N TRP A 44 6.87 -7.24 12.72
CA TRP A 44 7.09 -8.65 12.96
C TRP A 44 6.30 -9.14 14.18
N ILE A 45 6.30 -8.36 15.27
CA ILE A 45 5.62 -8.67 16.54
C ILE A 45 4.12 -8.38 16.47
N LYS A 46 3.73 -7.13 16.14
CA LYS A 46 2.36 -6.63 16.15
C LYS A 46 1.93 -6.20 14.76
N LYS A 47 1.00 -6.98 14.21
CA LYS A 47 0.41 -6.74 12.89
C LYS A 47 -0.94 -6.05 13.06
N PRO A 48 -1.19 -4.92 12.39
CA PRO A 48 -2.52 -4.35 12.32
C PRO A 48 -3.51 -5.36 11.73
N LYS A 49 -4.78 -5.26 12.11
CA LYS A 49 -5.87 -6.07 11.55
C LYS A 49 -7.04 -5.15 11.23
N THR A 50 -7.80 -5.53 10.22
CA THR A 50 -9.09 -4.90 9.89
C THR A 50 -10.03 -5.98 9.36
N ASP A 51 -11.32 -5.84 9.65
CA ASP A 51 -12.35 -6.82 9.30
C ASP A 51 -12.93 -6.59 7.88
N PHE A 52 -12.19 -5.87 7.04
CA PHE A 52 -12.62 -5.54 5.69
C PHE A 52 -12.63 -6.78 4.79
N GLN A 53 -13.80 -7.07 4.20
CA GLN A 53 -14.00 -8.20 3.31
C GLN A 53 -14.00 -7.75 1.83
N VAL A 54 -13.47 -8.61 0.97
CA VAL A 54 -13.40 -8.38 -0.48
C VAL A 54 -13.63 -9.69 -1.23
N ASP A 55 -14.27 -9.59 -2.40
CA ASP A 55 -14.71 -10.74 -3.22
C ASP A 55 -13.58 -11.42 -4.02
N MET A 56 -12.34 -10.97 -3.86
CA MET A 56 -11.17 -11.55 -4.51
C MET A 56 -10.11 -11.96 -3.49
N ASN A 57 -9.21 -12.87 -3.86
CA ASN A 57 -8.11 -13.26 -2.98
C ASN A 57 -6.99 -12.23 -3.11
N ILE A 58 -6.66 -11.56 -2.00
CA ILE A 58 -5.62 -10.53 -1.95
C ILE A 58 -4.67 -10.86 -0.82
N THR A 59 -3.36 -10.76 -1.09
CA THR A 59 -2.33 -10.80 -0.06
C THR A 59 -1.94 -9.38 0.33
N CYS A 60 -2.16 -9.02 1.59
CA CYS A 60 -1.73 -7.74 2.15
C CYS A 60 -0.42 -7.93 2.92
N TYR A 61 0.66 -7.32 2.43
CA TYR A 61 1.95 -7.28 3.10
C TYR A 61 2.09 -6.04 3.97
N TRP A 62 2.40 -6.23 5.25
CA TRP A 62 2.84 -5.14 6.11
C TRP A 62 4.29 -4.78 5.78
N ILE A 63 4.53 -3.51 5.46
CA ILE A 63 5.84 -2.96 5.13
C ILE A 63 6.19 -1.82 6.08
N HIS A 64 7.47 -1.68 6.42
CA HIS A 64 7.90 -0.67 7.40
C HIS A 64 8.31 0.66 6.76
N ALA A 65 8.52 0.68 5.45
CA ALA A 65 8.97 1.82 4.67
C ALA A 65 8.14 1.98 3.39
N GLY A 66 8.08 3.20 2.82
CA GLY A 66 7.32 3.49 1.60
C GLY A 66 6.28 4.59 1.80
N THR A 67 5.17 4.49 1.08
CA THR A 67 3.95 5.30 1.23
C THR A 67 2.94 4.56 2.11
N TRP A 68 1.80 5.18 2.44
CA TRP A 68 0.75 4.50 3.22
C TRP A 68 0.24 3.20 2.57
N GLY A 69 0.10 3.21 1.26
CA GLY A 69 -0.35 2.06 0.48
C GLY A 69 0.40 1.99 -0.85
N ALA A 70 0.45 0.78 -1.39
CA ALA A 70 0.79 0.49 -2.77
C ALA A 70 0.20 -0.85 -3.17
N TYR A 71 0.14 -1.10 -4.48
CA TYR A 71 -0.35 -2.35 -5.04
C TYR A 71 0.62 -2.93 -6.08
N THR A 72 0.50 -4.23 -6.32
CA THR A 72 1.18 -4.93 -7.41
C THR A 72 0.24 -6.01 -7.93
N PRO A 73 -0.23 -5.91 -9.19
CA PRO A 73 -1.05 -6.94 -9.80
C PRO A 73 -0.37 -8.32 -9.78
N PRO A 74 -1.14 -9.42 -9.75
CA PRO A 74 -2.59 -9.45 -9.80
C PRO A 74 -3.29 -9.33 -8.42
N ASP A 75 -2.58 -9.58 -7.32
CA ASP A 75 -3.23 -9.91 -6.04
C ASP A 75 -2.53 -9.36 -4.79
N LYS A 76 -1.54 -8.45 -4.93
CA LYS A 76 -0.75 -7.96 -3.80
C LYS A 76 -1.03 -6.51 -3.48
N ILE A 77 -1.23 -6.21 -2.20
CA ILE A 77 -1.15 -4.85 -1.65
C ILE A 77 -0.06 -4.79 -0.59
N PHE A 78 0.53 -3.62 -0.43
CA PHE A 78 1.55 -3.32 0.56
C PHE A 78 1.09 -2.12 1.38
N ILE A 79 1.00 -2.30 2.70
CA ILE A 79 0.49 -1.26 3.60
C ILE A 79 1.56 -0.90 4.62
N CYS A 80 1.83 0.40 4.71
CA CYS A 80 2.69 1.00 5.71
C CYS A 80 1.80 1.67 6.78
N PRO A 81 1.61 1.06 7.96
CA PRO A 81 0.54 1.46 8.87
C PRO A 81 0.89 2.68 9.75
N TRP A 82 1.98 3.38 9.45
CA TRP A 82 2.42 4.51 10.24
C TRP A 82 1.57 5.74 9.97
N GLU A 83 1.10 6.39 11.03
CA GLU A 83 0.30 7.61 10.94
C GLU A 83 -0.96 7.43 10.07
N ILE A 84 -1.48 6.19 9.98
CA ILE A 84 -2.58 5.85 9.08
C ILE A 84 -3.91 6.50 9.51
N ASP A 85 -4.02 6.94 10.76
CA ASP A 85 -5.19 7.69 11.23
C ASP A 85 -5.32 9.05 10.50
N LYS A 86 -4.21 9.61 10.00
CA LYS A 86 -4.23 10.85 9.19
C LYS A 86 -4.92 10.68 7.85
N THR A 87 -5.10 9.45 7.38
CA THR A 87 -5.80 9.15 6.13
C THR A 87 -7.27 8.80 6.35
N GLY A 88 -7.81 8.86 7.57
CA GLY A 88 -9.13 8.31 7.86
C GLY A 88 -9.12 6.79 8.12
N GLY A 89 -7.95 6.23 8.40
CA GLY A 89 -7.79 4.90 8.98
C GLY A 89 -7.35 3.80 8.01
N LEU A 90 -6.98 2.67 8.59
CA LEU A 90 -6.40 1.52 7.91
C LEU A 90 -7.33 0.94 6.82
N GLU A 91 -8.61 0.82 7.12
CA GLU A 91 -9.60 0.27 6.19
C GLU A 91 -9.71 1.11 4.91
N ARG A 92 -9.65 2.44 5.04
CA ARG A 92 -9.72 3.35 3.88
C ARG A 92 -8.53 3.16 2.95
N VAL A 93 -7.31 3.06 3.50
CA VAL A 93 -6.10 2.83 2.69
C VAL A 93 -6.18 1.48 1.99
N ILE A 94 -6.58 0.42 2.70
CA ILE A 94 -6.75 -0.89 2.08
C ILE A 94 -7.81 -0.86 0.97
N LYS A 95 -8.96 -0.22 1.19
CA LYS A 95 -10.00 -0.03 0.15
C LYS A 95 -9.45 0.69 -1.09
N HIS A 96 -8.61 1.71 -0.89
CA HIS A 96 -7.96 2.45 -1.98
C HIS A 96 -7.07 1.53 -2.82
N GLU A 97 -6.16 0.78 -2.18
CA GLU A 97 -5.23 -0.12 -2.88
C GLU A 97 -5.94 -1.33 -3.52
N VAL A 98 -7.02 -1.82 -2.91
CA VAL A 98 -7.85 -2.87 -3.52
C VAL A 98 -8.57 -2.35 -4.76
N THR A 99 -9.03 -1.10 -4.75
CA THR A 99 -9.65 -0.47 -5.93
C THR A 99 -8.64 -0.36 -7.07
N HIS A 100 -7.39 0.02 -6.76
CA HIS A 100 -6.30 -0.01 -7.73
C HIS A 100 -6.09 -1.39 -8.37
N LEU A 101 -6.10 -2.47 -7.57
CA LEU A 101 -6.01 -3.85 -8.10
C LEU A 101 -7.20 -4.22 -8.99
N LYS A 102 -8.43 -3.90 -8.57
CA LYS A 102 -9.64 -4.22 -9.35
C LYS A 102 -9.69 -3.50 -10.70
N LEU A 103 -9.02 -2.35 -10.79
CA LEU A 103 -9.01 -1.50 -11.98
C LEU A 103 -7.65 -1.52 -12.70
N SER A 104 -6.74 -2.45 -12.36
CA SER A 104 -5.40 -2.51 -12.95
C SER A 104 -5.47 -2.55 -14.47
N ASP A 105 -6.30 -3.43 -15.01
CA ASP A 105 -6.41 -3.70 -16.45
C ASP A 105 -6.99 -2.51 -17.22
N LYS A 106 -7.77 -1.66 -16.53
CA LYS A 106 -8.36 -0.45 -17.11
C LYS A 106 -7.43 0.75 -17.05
N THR A 107 -6.34 0.64 -16.30
CA THR A 107 -5.47 1.77 -16.00
C THR A 107 -4.03 1.55 -16.44
N GLU A 108 -3.65 0.40 -17.01
CA GLU A 108 -2.25 0.09 -17.35
C GLU A 108 -1.52 1.22 -18.11
N SER A 109 -2.16 1.77 -19.14
CA SER A 109 -1.61 2.82 -20.01
C SER A 109 -1.64 4.23 -19.41
N LEU A 110 -2.30 4.43 -18.27
CA LEU A 110 -2.45 5.73 -17.63
C LEU A 110 -1.19 6.14 -16.84
N THR A 111 -0.93 7.44 -16.79
CA THR A 111 0.06 8.02 -15.89
C THR A 111 -0.35 7.84 -14.43
N HIS A 112 0.57 8.02 -13.48
CA HIS A 112 0.26 7.92 -12.05
C HIS A 112 -0.88 8.86 -11.62
N ASP A 113 -0.86 10.11 -12.09
CA ASP A 113 -1.85 11.11 -11.67
C ASP A 113 -3.24 10.78 -12.25
N GLU A 114 -3.28 10.25 -13.48
CA GLU A 114 -4.51 9.75 -14.10
C GLU A 114 -5.03 8.49 -13.42
N LYS A 115 -4.14 7.58 -13.00
CA LYS A 115 -4.49 6.39 -12.20
C LYS A 115 -5.16 6.78 -10.91
N GLU A 116 -4.53 7.65 -10.12
CA GLU A 116 -5.09 8.12 -8.85
C GLU A 116 -6.42 8.85 -9.06
N ALA A 117 -6.52 9.71 -10.09
CA ALA A 117 -7.77 10.40 -10.41
C ALA A 117 -8.89 9.42 -10.83
N TYR A 118 -8.56 8.38 -11.62
CA TYR A 118 -9.50 7.35 -12.02
C TYR A 118 -9.99 6.54 -10.83
N VAL A 119 -9.06 6.08 -9.98
CA VAL A 119 -9.40 5.36 -8.76
C VAL A 119 -10.25 6.21 -7.84
N ASN A 120 -9.91 7.47 -7.59
CA ASN A 120 -10.69 8.37 -6.74
C ASN A 120 -12.13 8.63 -7.23
N ARG A 121 -12.40 8.49 -8.55
CA ARG A 121 -13.77 8.57 -9.10
C ARG A 121 -14.57 7.29 -8.93
N HIS A 122 -13.90 6.15 -8.80
CA HIS A 122 -14.51 4.82 -8.77
C HIS A 122 -14.43 4.15 -7.40
N SER A 123 -13.64 4.70 -6.48
CA SER A 123 -13.71 4.39 -5.07
C SER A 123 -14.93 5.12 -4.50
N SER A 124 -16.01 4.37 -4.25
CA SER A 124 -17.17 4.87 -3.51
C SER A 124 -16.78 5.12 -2.05
N ILE A 125 -16.03 6.20 -1.82
CA ILE A 125 -15.69 6.73 -0.49
C ILE A 125 -16.55 7.97 -0.25
#